data_AF-A0A532E7E5-F1
#
_entry.id   AF-A0A532E7E5-F1
#
_cell.length_a   1.000
_cell.length_b   1.000
_cell.length_c   1.000
_cell.angle_alpha   90.00
_cell.angle_beta   90.00
_cell.angle_gamma   90.00
#
_symmetry.space_group_name_H-M   'P 1'
#
loop_
_entity.id
_entity.type
_entity.pdbx_description
1 polymer ?
#
loop_
_entity_poly.entity_id
_entity_poly.type
_entity_poly.pdbx_seq_one_letter_code
_entity_poly.pdbx_strand_id
1 'polypeptide(L)'
;MLELLLVLGTVVAIALIGLVTVAMTPPLMVELGLWGLAVGLFIGIPTGWWYHVVLYRTLTARMALPPRWWGRPVELHPLLAPAEYQGVRPWFVAGALGFFLCLAGGVAAISGLLVLRFYP
;
A
#
# COMPACT_ATOMS: atom_id res chain seq x y z
N MET A 1 12.25 -23.53 0.83
CA MET A 1 11.57 -22.85 -0.32
C MET A 1 11.35 -21.37 0.00
N LEU A 2 10.81 -21.06 1.17
CA LEU A 2 10.62 -19.69 1.65
C LEU A 2 11.96 -18.97 1.90
N GLU A 3 12.99 -19.68 2.35
CA GLU A 3 14.34 -19.09 2.50
C GLU A 3 14.91 -18.64 1.15
N LEU A 4 14.72 -19.42 0.09
CA LEU A 4 15.19 -19.08 -1.25
C LEU A 4 14.48 -17.83 -1.79
N LEU A 5 13.17 -17.70 -1.55
CA LEU A 5 12.40 -16.51 -1.90
C LEU A 5 12.86 -15.27 -1.13
N LEU A 6 13.17 -15.41 0.16
CA LEU A 6 13.68 -14.31 0.98
C LEU A 6 15.06 -13.86 0.49
N VAL A 7 15.96 -14.80 0.19
CA VAL A 7 17.28 -14.50 -0.35
C VAL A 7 17.16 -13.80 -1.71
N LEU A 8 16.36 -14.35 -2.61
CA LEU A 8 16.13 -13.76 -3.93
C LEU A 8 15.52 -12.36 -3.84
N GLY A 9 14.51 -12.18 -2.98
CA GLY A 9 13.88 -10.88 -2.74
C GLY A 9 14.87 -9.85 -2.18
N THR A 10 15.76 -10.27 -1.28
CA THR A 10 16.81 -9.40 -0.73
C THR A 10 17.81 -8.99 -1.81
N VAL A 11 18.26 -9.92 -2.66
CA VAL A 11 19.17 -9.63 -3.77
C VAL A 11 18.54 -8.66 -4.77
N VAL A 12 17.28 -8.89 -5.14
CA VAL A 12 16.53 -8.00 -6.04
C VAL A 12 16.38 -6.61 -5.42
N ALA A 13 16.05 -6.51 -4.13
CA ALA A 13 15.92 -5.22 -3.44
C ALA A 13 17.25 -4.45 -3.44
N ILE A 14 18.37 -5.11 -3.14
CA ILE A 14 19.70 -4.49 -3.17
C ILE A 14 20.05 -4.01 -4.59
N ALA A 15 19.80 -4.83 -5.61
CA ALA A 15 20.06 -4.47 -7.00
C ALA A 15 19.22 -3.28 -7.47
N LEU A 16 17.94 -3.24 -7.09
CA LEU A 16 17.04 -2.13 -7.41
C LEU A 16 17.47 -0.84 -6.69
N ILE A 17 17.83 -0.92 -5.41
CA ILE A 17 18.36 0.23 -4.69
C ILE A 17 19.58 0.77 -5.42
N GLY A 18 20.59 -0.07 -5.70
CA GLY A 18 21.80 0.33 -6.41
C GLY A 18 21.53 0.95 -7.79
N LEU A 19 20.60 0.37 -8.57
CA LEU A 19 20.19 0.91 -9.86
C LEU A 19 19.55 2.30 -9.71
N VAL A 20 18.66 2.48 -8.74
CA VAL A 20 17.99 3.76 -8.49
C VAL A 20 18.99 4.81 -8.00
N THR A 21 19.99 4.45 -7.19
CA THR A 21 21.04 5.39 -6.76
C THR A 21 21.92 5.86 -7.91
N VAL A 22 22.16 5.02 -8.92
CA VAL A 22 22.92 5.40 -10.12
C VAL A 22 22.06 6.25 -11.05
N ALA A 23 20.77 5.95 -11.16
CA ALA A 23 19.85 6.65 -12.05
C ALA A 23 19.33 7.98 -11.48
N MET A 24 19.28 8.14 -10.15
CA MET A 24 18.73 9.32 -9.47
C MET A 24 19.71 9.84 -8.42
N THR A 25 19.87 11.17 -8.35
CA THR A 25 20.66 11.76 -7.28
C THR A 25 19.98 11.49 -5.93
N PRO A 26 20.74 11.18 -4.86
CA PRO A 26 20.16 10.87 -3.56
C PRO A 26 19.16 11.93 -3.02
N PRO A 27 19.34 13.25 -3.21
CA PRO A 27 18.33 14.24 -2.86
C PRO A 27 17.00 14.07 -3.61
N LEU A 28 17.06 13.73 -4.90
CA LEU A 28 15.88 13.53 -5.73
C LEU A 28 15.12 12.25 -5.33
N MET A 29 15.83 11.20 -4.90
CA MET A 29 15.21 10.01 -4.29
C MET A 29 14.44 10.36 -3.02
N VAL A 30 14.99 11.24 -2.17
CA VAL A 30 14.32 11.69 -0.95
C VAL A 30 13.08 12.50 -1.28
N GLU A 31 13.18 13.48 -2.17
CA GLU A 31 12.06 14.34 -2.54
C GLU A 31 10.91 13.54 -3.17
N LEU A 32 11.20 12.71 -4.18
CA LEU A 32 10.19 11.86 -4.82
C LEU A 32 9.63 10.81 -3.87
N GLY A 33 10.47 10.26 -2.99
CA GLY A 33 10.04 9.32 -1.95
C GLY A 33 9.06 9.94 -0.97
N LEU A 34 9.34 11.16 -0.49
CA LEU A 34 8.45 11.90 0.39
C LEU A 34 7.14 12.29 -0.30
N TRP A 35 7.19 12.74 -1.56
CA TRP A 35 5.98 13.02 -2.34
C TRP A 35 5.15 11.77 -2.57
N GLY A 36 5.77 10.66 -2.96
CA GLY A 36 5.11 9.37 -3.12
C GLY A 36 4.46 8.90 -1.81
N LEU A 37 5.16 9.04 -0.69
CA LEU A 37 4.63 8.75 0.63
C LEU A 37 3.42 9.62 0.96
N ALA A 38 3.51 10.93 0.75
CA ALA A 38 2.44 11.87 1.04
C ALA A 38 1.19 11.60 0.19
N VAL A 39 1.36 11.42 -1.13
CA VAL A 39 0.25 11.09 -2.05
C VAL A 39 -0.34 9.72 -1.69
N GLY A 40 0.50 8.73 -1.37
CA GLY A 40 0.07 7.41 -0.94
C GLY A 40 -0.79 7.45 0.32
N LEU A 41 -0.40 8.21 1.34
CA LEU A 41 -1.20 8.44 2.55
C LEU A 41 -2.48 9.20 2.25
N PHE A 42 -2.38 10.28 1.46
CA PHE A 42 -3.51 11.13 1.12
C PHE A 42 -4.59 10.38 0.33
N ILE A 43 -4.21 9.40 -0.49
CA ILE A 43 -5.17 8.56 -1.21
C ILE A 43 -5.57 7.35 -0.35
N GLY A 44 -4.60 6.62 0.19
CA GLY A 44 -4.79 5.33 0.84
C GLY A 44 -5.65 5.40 2.11
N ILE A 45 -5.43 6.42 2.96
CA ILE A 45 -6.20 6.57 4.19
C ILE A 45 -7.69 6.84 3.90
N PRO A 46 -8.07 7.89 3.16
CA PRO A 46 -9.49 8.18 2.94
C PRO A 46 -10.17 7.11 2.10
N THR A 47 -9.52 6.53 1.09
CA THR A 47 -10.12 5.45 0.28
C THR A 47 -10.28 4.15 1.07
N GLY A 48 -9.29 3.79 1.90
CA GLY A 48 -9.37 2.64 2.80
C GLY A 48 -10.48 2.82 3.86
N TRP A 49 -10.61 4.02 4.42
CA TRP A 49 -11.70 4.35 5.34
C TRP A 49 -13.06 4.29 4.64
N TRP A 50 -13.19 4.90 3.47
CA TRP A 50 -14.44 4.91 2.70
C TRP A 50 -14.84 3.51 2.25
N TYR A 51 -13.88 2.66 1.89
CA TYR A 51 -14.11 1.24 1.63
C TYR A 51 -14.79 0.55 2.81
N HIS A 52 -14.35 0.79 4.05
CA HIS A 52 -15.01 0.23 5.24
C HIS A 52 -16.43 0.76 5.41
N VAL A 53 -16.66 2.05 5.16
CA VAL A 53 -17.99 2.66 5.23
C VAL A 53 -18.94 2.03 4.19
N VAL A 54 -18.49 1.89 2.94
CA VAL A 54 -19.29 1.29 1.88
C VAL A 54 -19.57 -0.18 2.18
N LEU A 55 -18.56 -0.95 2.59
CA LEU A 55 -18.71 -2.35 2.97
C LEU A 55 -19.71 -2.53 4.12
N TYR A 56 -19.60 -1.69 5.15
CA TYR A 56 -20.52 -1.66 6.29
C TYR A 56 -21.96 -1.39 5.84
N ARG A 57 -22.19 -0.32 5.07
CA ARG A 57 -23.53 0.06 4.60
C ARG A 57 -24.19 -1.03 3.77
N THR A 58 -23.42 -1.65 2.88
CA THR A 58 -23.92 -2.71 2.00
C THR A 58 -24.33 -3.96 2.78
N LEU A 59 -23.50 -4.42 3.72
CA LEU A 59 -23.79 -5.65 4.46
C LEU A 59 -24.85 -5.45 5.55
N THR A 60 -24.84 -4.32 6.25
CA THR A 60 -25.81 -4.00 7.31
C THR A 60 -27.25 -3.84 6.81
N ALA A 61 -27.43 -3.52 5.52
CA ALA A 61 -28.74 -3.51 4.89
C ALA A 61 -29.41 -4.90 4.87
N ARG A 62 -28.64 -5.98 5.03
CA ARG A 62 -29.12 -7.37 4.85
C ARG A 62 -28.82 -8.29 6.03
N MET A 63 -27.81 -8.00 6.83
CA MET A 63 -27.40 -8.85 7.96
C MET A 63 -26.73 -8.05 9.09
N ALA A 64 -26.79 -8.58 10.31
CA ALA A 64 -25.96 -8.08 11.41
C ALA A 64 -24.50 -8.48 11.18
N LEU A 65 -23.58 -7.52 11.29
CA LEU A 65 -22.15 -7.78 11.14
C LEU A 65 -21.55 -8.39 12.42
N PRO A 66 -20.58 -9.31 12.28
CA PRO A 66 -19.89 -9.86 13.45
C PRO A 66 -19.12 -8.79 14.21
N PRO A 67 -18.92 -8.96 15.53
CA PRO A 67 -18.04 -8.07 16.30
C PRO A 67 -16.63 -8.09 15.70
N ARG A 68 -16.01 -6.91 15.60
CA ARG A 68 -14.67 -6.72 14.99
C ARG A 68 -14.56 -7.07 13.50
N TRP A 69 -15.66 -7.02 12.75
CA TRP A 69 -15.69 -7.22 11.29
C TRP A 69 -14.61 -6.42 10.53
N TRP A 70 -14.31 -5.20 11.00
CA TRP A 70 -13.34 -4.28 10.41
C TRP A 70 -11.89 -4.79 10.47
N GLY A 71 -11.57 -5.77 11.32
CA GLY A 71 -10.25 -6.37 11.39
C GLY A 71 -9.98 -7.36 10.24
N ARG A 72 -11.03 -7.90 9.62
CA ARG A 72 -10.93 -8.88 8.53
C ARG A 72 -11.95 -8.60 7.41
N PRO A 73 -11.91 -7.41 6.80
CA PRO A 73 -12.98 -6.97 5.90
C PRO A 73 -13.00 -7.77 4.58
N VAL A 74 -11.90 -8.41 4.19
CA VAL A 74 -11.80 -9.25 2.98
C VAL A 74 -12.55 -10.57 3.14
N GLU A 75 -12.62 -11.13 4.36
CA GLU A 75 -13.41 -12.35 4.64
C GLU A 75 -14.92 -12.12 4.42
N LEU A 76 -15.36 -10.85 4.34
CA LEU A 76 -16.75 -10.47 4.09
C LEU A 76 -17.05 -10.27 2.60
N HIS A 77 -16.04 -10.24 1.71
CA HIS A 77 -16.26 -10.08 0.27
C HIS A 77 -17.11 -11.20 -0.34
N PRO A 78 -16.96 -12.49 0.06
CA PRO A 78 -17.82 -13.56 -0.45
C PRO A 78 -19.30 -13.40 -0.09
N LEU A 79 -19.64 -12.56 0.90
CA LEU A 79 -21.01 -12.28 1.31
C LEU A 79 -21.69 -11.20 0.44
N LEU A 80 -20.90 -10.47 -0.37
CA LEU A 80 -21.42 -9.47 -1.28
C LEU A 80 -22.01 -10.13 -2.53
N ALA A 81 -23.18 -9.66 -2.96
CA ALA A 81 -23.67 -9.98 -4.29
C ALA A 81 -22.70 -9.42 -5.36
N PRO A 82 -22.64 -10.00 -6.57
CA PRO A 82 -21.72 -9.55 -7.62
C PRO A 82 -21.84 -8.04 -7.95
N ALA A 83 -23.06 -7.50 -7.97
CA ALA A 83 -23.32 -6.09 -8.22
C ALA A 83 -22.84 -5.19 -7.07
N GLU A 84 -23.00 -5.64 -5.82
CA GLU A 84 -22.54 -4.94 -4.62
C GLU A 84 -21.00 -4.90 -4.57
N TYR A 85 -20.36 -6.01 -4.93
CA TYR A 85 -18.91 -6.10 -5.01
C TYR A 85 -18.32 -5.13 -6.03
N GLN A 86 -18.99 -4.88 -7.16
CA GLN A 86 -18.56 -3.88 -8.14
C GLN A 86 -18.54 -2.45 -7.58
N GLY A 87 -19.40 -2.13 -6.60
CA GLY A 87 -19.38 -0.84 -5.91
C GLY A 87 -18.29 -0.74 -4.83
N VAL A 88 -17.95 -1.85 -4.18
CA VAL A 88 -16.94 -1.91 -3.10
C VAL A 88 -15.51 -2.00 -3.65
N ARG A 89 -15.31 -2.80 -4.71
CA ARG A 89 -13.99 -3.14 -5.27
C ARG A 89 -13.14 -1.92 -5.65
N PRO A 90 -13.65 -0.85 -6.31
CA PRO A 90 -12.83 0.29 -6.68
C PRO A 90 -12.18 0.98 -5.48
N TRP A 91 -12.90 1.12 -4.37
CA TRP A 91 -12.40 1.72 -3.13
C TRP A 91 -11.34 0.86 -2.46
N PHE A 92 -11.55 -0.46 -2.47
CA PHE A 92 -10.55 -1.42 -1.98
C PHE A 92 -9.25 -1.34 -2.79
N VAL A 93 -9.36 -1.34 -4.13
CA VAL A 93 -8.20 -1.26 -5.02
C VAL A 93 -7.49 0.10 -4.90
N ALA A 94 -8.24 1.20 -4.82
CA ALA A 94 -7.67 2.53 -4.62
C ALA A 94 -6.91 2.64 -3.28
N GLY A 95 -7.47 2.08 -2.20
CA GLY A 95 -6.81 1.99 -0.90
C GLY A 95 -5.52 1.17 -0.95
N ALA A 96 -5.55 0.01 -1.62
CA ALA A 96 -4.38 -0.83 -1.82
C ALA A 96 -3.29 -0.11 -2.64
N LEU A 97 -3.66 0.58 -3.72
CA LEU A 97 -2.73 1.37 -4.53
C LEU A 97 -2.08 2.49 -3.72
N GLY A 98 -2.87 3.23 -2.91
CA GLY A 98 -2.35 4.25 -2.01
C GLY A 98 -1.37 3.69 -0.99
N PHE A 99 -1.66 2.52 -0.42
CA PHE A 99 -0.75 1.81 0.48
C PHE A 99 0.57 1.43 -0.19
N PHE A 100 0.53 0.84 -1.39
CA PHE A 100 1.75 0.49 -2.13
C PHE A 100 2.57 1.71 -2.52
N LEU A 101 1.91 2.81 -2.91
CA LEU A 101 2.59 4.07 -3.19
C LEU A 101 3.26 4.63 -1.93
N CYS A 102 2.58 4.56 -0.79
CA CYS A 102 3.14 4.95 0.50
C CYS A 102 4.38 4.13 0.86
N LEU A 103 4.31 2.81 0.67
CA LEU A 103 5.41 1.89 0.96
C LEU A 103 6.61 2.16 0.04
N ALA A 104 6.38 2.26 -1.27
CA ALA A 104 7.41 2.54 -2.26
C ALA A 104 8.08 3.90 -1.99
N GLY A 105 7.29 4.94 -1.73
CA GLY A 105 7.79 6.27 -1.38
C GLY A 105 8.62 6.27 -0.10
N GLY A 106 8.15 5.59 0.96
CA GLY A 106 8.90 5.45 2.21
C GLY A 106 10.23 4.73 2.03
N VAL A 107 10.27 3.63 1.28
CA VAL A 107 11.51 2.90 0.98
C VAL A 107 12.48 3.77 0.18
N ALA A 108 11.98 4.50 -0.83
CA ALA A 108 12.81 5.41 -1.63
C ALA A 108 13.41 6.54 -0.77
N ALA A 109 12.60 7.17 0.10
CA ALA A 109 13.06 8.24 0.97
C ALA A 109 14.11 7.76 1.99
N ILE A 110 13.87 6.61 2.63
CA ILE A 110 14.83 6.02 3.57
C ILE A 110 16.13 5.68 2.85
N SER A 111 16.05 5.07 1.66
CA SER A 111 17.23 4.70 0.87
C SER A 111 18.05 5.94 0.48
N GLY A 112 17.40 7.00 -0.02
CA GLY A 112 18.07 8.25 -0.36
C GLY A 112 18.75 8.91 0.85
N LEU A 113 18.09 8.93 2.01
CA LEU A 113 18.66 9.46 3.25
C LEU A 113 19.86 8.64 3.73
N LEU A 114 19.79 7.30 3.64
CA LEU A 114 20.90 6.43 4.00
C LEU A 114 22.11 6.67 3.09
N VAL A 115 21.91 6.79 1.78
CA VAL A 115 22.99 7.07 0.84
C VAL A 115 23.64 8.42 1.12
N LEU A 116 22.85 9.48 1.29
CA LEU A 116 23.37 10.82 1.65
C LEU A 116 24.18 10.80 2.95
N ARG A 117 23.80 9.95 3.91
CA ARG A 117 24.48 9.85 5.20
C ARG A 117 25.83 9.13 5.11
N PHE A 118 25.95 8.12 4.25
CA PHE A 118 27.14 7.27 4.17
C PHE A 118 28.09 7.61 3.01
N TYR A 119 27.64 8.39 2.02
CA TYR A 119 28.42 8.88 0.89
C TYR A 119 28.09 10.37 0.65
N PRO A 120 28.74 11.30 1.37
CA PRO A 120 28.58 12.74 1.19
C PRO A 120 29.17 13.25 -0.13
#